data_AF-A0A9D1HTT5-F1
#
_entry.id   AF-A0A9D1HTT5-F1
#
_cell.length_a   1.000
_cell.length_b   1.000
_cell.length_c   1.000
_cell.angle_alpha   90.00
_cell.angle_beta   90.00
_cell.angle_gamma   90.00
#
_symmetry.space_group_name_H-M   'P 1'
#
loop_
_entity.id
_entity.type
_entity.pdbx_description
1 polymer ?
#
loop_
_entity_poly.entity_id
_entity_poly.type
_entity_poly.pdbx_seq_one_letter_code
_entity_poly.pdbx_strand_id
1 'polypeptide(L)'
;MKAKIFQYIDPSENTRLSELSSKELRHLLHLLKNYHLELRSKLNLPQKVTFGVEIEFGCLYRTNIYPQLKKELEECSRNWKLEEEMSNDGLEVISDILIDKDQNWKILKDVCEIISKYGVESSLSGGHVHIGAHLFQNYDDCYSFVKLLTAYENLLYRFGYGEYLNATSRLWYAKPMRDRWESVLETNKEEEIPGFAKLVAPKKAQSVNLKAFANNYKTYQKDNTIEFRFPNGTLNPIIWQNNINVFTKMMLYVQSGSVNQNLLDARISNNHKIKSTFLRFGEKKKTTPITLENIQEYEKIDLEQALEFSDLIFNNNLDKINFLRQYYKNGKISKKRFEKVKNLTK
;
A
#
# COMPACT_ATOMS: atom_id res chain seq x y z
N MET A 1 6.24 -5.46 28.40
CA MET A 1 7.27 -4.41 28.58
C MET A 1 7.14 -3.43 27.42
N LYS A 2 6.92 -2.12 27.67
CA LYS A 2 6.76 -1.11 26.61
C LYS A 2 8.06 -1.10 25.76
N ALA A 3 7.95 -1.19 24.43
CA ALA A 3 9.13 -1.20 23.56
C ALA A 3 10.01 0.03 23.83
N LYS A 4 11.34 -0.12 23.83
CA LYS A 4 12.30 0.97 24.16
C LYS A 4 12.03 2.25 23.37
N ILE A 5 11.62 2.13 22.10
CA ILE A 5 11.25 3.27 21.26
C ILE A 5 10.12 4.10 21.88
N PHE A 6 9.11 3.47 22.48
CA PHE A 6 7.97 4.16 23.10
C PHE A 6 8.23 4.64 24.54
N GLN A 7 9.44 4.44 25.05
CA GLN A 7 9.96 5.15 26.21
C GLN A 7 10.66 6.45 25.80
N TYR A 8 11.14 6.52 24.55
CA TYR A 8 11.77 7.72 23.99
C TYR A 8 10.76 8.67 23.32
N ILE A 9 9.77 8.13 22.61
CA ILE A 9 8.72 8.90 21.96
C ILE A 9 7.34 8.35 22.37
N ASP A 10 6.48 9.18 22.97
CA ASP A 10 5.18 8.69 23.45
C ASP A 10 4.30 8.27 22.28
N PRO A 11 3.75 7.04 22.25
CA PRO A 11 2.97 6.53 21.11
C PRO A 11 1.67 7.30 20.86
N SER A 12 1.12 7.99 21.85
CA SER A 12 -0.15 8.73 21.76
C SER A 12 0.02 10.19 21.31
N GLU A 13 1.22 10.75 21.45
CA GLU A 13 1.54 12.11 21.01
C GLU A 13 1.66 12.18 19.47
N ASN A 14 1.66 13.40 18.93
CA ASN A 14 1.81 13.67 17.50
C ASN A 14 3.07 14.50 17.21
N THR A 15 4.24 13.97 17.57
CA THR A 15 5.53 14.67 17.38
C THR A 15 5.82 14.84 15.90
N ARG A 16 6.28 16.03 15.47
CA ARG A 16 6.77 16.29 14.11
C ARG A 16 8.12 15.61 13.90
N LEU A 17 8.13 14.42 13.32
CA LEU A 17 9.36 13.64 13.12
C LEU A 17 10.32 14.28 12.13
N SER A 18 9.80 15.06 11.19
CA SER A 18 10.57 15.86 10.22
C SER A 18 11.34 17.03 10.87
N GLU A 19 10.95 17.45 12.07
CA GLU A 19 11.58 18.55 12.82
C GLU A 19 12.62 18.07 13.84
N LEU A 20 12.82 16.75 13.98
CA LEU A 20 13.84 16.21 14.87
C LEU A 20 15.24 16.64 14.45
N SER A 21 16.06 17.04 15.43
CA SER A 21 17.47 17.31 15.18
C SER A 21 18.19 16.05 14.68
N SER A 22 19.33 16.21 14.00
CA SER A 22 20.10 15.07 13.51
C SER A 22 20.52 14.10 14.63
N LYS A 23 20.69 14.58 15.86
CA LYS A 23 21.01 13.74 17.03
C LYS A 23 19.81 12.90 17.44
N GLU A 24 18.64 13.51 17.55
CA GLU A 24 17.39 12.84 17.92
C GLU A 24 16.98 11.83 16.85
N LEU A 25 17.07 12.20 15.57
CA LEU A 25 16.75 11.30 14.47
C LEU A 25 17.66 10.08 14.45
N ARG A 26 18.98 10.24 14.63
CA ARG A 26 19.91 9.10 14.74
C ARG A 26 19.55 8.18 15.91
N HIS A 27 19.16 8.75 17.04
CA HIS A 27 18.74 7.96 18.20
C HIS A 27 17.44 7.21 17.92
N LEU A 28 16.44 7.87 17.32
CA LEU A 28 15.18 7.26 16.92
C LEU A 28 15.40 6.08 15.96
N LEU A 29 16.22 6.26 14.92
CA LEU A 29 16.53 5.19 13.96
C LEU A 29 17.25 4.00 14.60
N HIS A 30 18.11 4.26 15.60
CA HIS A 30 18.75 3.21 16.38
C HIS A 30 17.73 2.37 17.18
N LEU A 31 16.77 3.04 17.83
CA LEU A 31 15.68 2.36 18.54
C LEU A 31 14.75 1.61 17.56
N LEU A 32 14.44 2.24 16.41
CA LEU A 32 13.59 1.68 15.36
C LEU A 32 14.14 0.36 14.82
N LYS A 33 15.47 0.18 14.78
CA LYS A 33 16.11 -1.05 14.32
C LYS A 33 15.68 -2.29 15.10
N ASN A 34 15.45 -2.11 16.41
CA ASN A 34 15.11 -3.17 17.36
C ASN A 34 13.60 -3.27 17.62
N TYR A 35 12.81 -2.37 17.05
CA TYR A 35 11.36 -2.42 17.13
C TYR A 35 10.80 -3.44 16.14
N HIS A 36 9.83 -4.24 16.56
CA HIS A 36 9.11 -5.19 15.70
C HIS A 36 7.68 -4.69 15.56
N LEU A 37 7.16 -4.75 14.34
CA LEU A 37 5.73 -4.51 14.11
C LEU A 37 4.94 -5.64 14.75
N GLU A 38 3.82 -5.29 15.39
CA GLU A 38 2.90 -6.23 16.02
C GLU A 38 1.51 -6.06 15.40
N LEU A 39 0.75 -7.16 15.33
CA LEU A 39 -0.66 -7.10 14.92
C LEU A 39 -1.45 -6.43 16.03
N ARG A 40 -2.19 -5.36 15.69
CA ARG A 40 -3.04 -4.63 16.63
C ARG A 40 -4.47 -5.15 16.57
N SER A 41 -5.16 -5.13 17.70
CA SER A 41 -6.60 -5.41 17.76
C SER A 41 -7.45 -4.32 17.10
N LYS A 42 -6.90 -3.12 16.92
CA LYS A 42 -7.53 -2.01 16.22
C LYS A 42 -6.52 -0.96 15.76
N LEU A 43 -6.88 -0.24 14.70
CA LEU A 43 -6.17 0.92 14.15
C LEU A 43 -6.74 2.27 14.64
N ASN A 44 -7.89 2.24 15.33
CA ASN A 44 -8.69 3.41 15.69
C ASN A 44 -9.12 4.23 14.45
N LEU A 45 -9.59 3.54 13.41
CA LEU A 45 -10.17 4.16 12.22
C LEU A 45 -11.64 4.56 12.49
N PRO A 46 -12.14 5.64 11.86
CA PRO A 46 -13.57 5.98 11.93
C PRO A 46 -14.45 4.82 11.44
N GLN A 47 -15.62 4.63 12.05
CA GLN A 47 -16.53 3.52 11.71
C GLN A 47 -16.98 3.49 10.24
N LYS A 48 -16.99 4.65 9.57
CA LYS A 48 -17.32 4.77 8.15
C LYS A 48 -16.25 4.19 7.22
N VAL A 49 -15.02 3.98 7.70
CA VAL A 49 -13.95 3.41 6.89
C VAL A 49 -14.22 1.94 6.67
N THR A 50 -14.20 1.53 5.40
CA THR A 50 -14.17 0.13 5.01
C THR A 50 -12.95 -0.17 4.16
N PHE A 51 -12.51 -1.42 4.23
CA PHE A 51 -11.37 -1.90 3.47
C PHE A 51 -11.57 -3.37 3.09
N GLY A 52 -10.79 -3.82 2.12
CA GLY A 52 -10.70 -5.21 1.70
C GLY A 52 -9.30 -5.52 1.19
N VAL A 53 -9.00 -6.81 1.03
CA VAL A 53 -7.72 -7.28 0.51
C VAL A 53 -7.92 -8.38 -0.52
N GLU A 54 -7.03 -8.43 -1.49
CA GLU A 54 -6.86 -9.57 -2.39
C GLU A 54 -5.44 -10.10 -2.20
N ILE A 55 -5.34 -11.39 -1.85
CA ILE A 55 -4.10 -12.05 -1.46
C ILE A 55 -3.78 -13.12 -2.51
N GLU A 56 -2.84 -12.82 -3.41
CA GLU A 56 -2.35 -13.80 -4.36
C GLU A 56 -1.17 -14.61 -3.80
N PHE A 57 -1.18 -15.92 -3.97
CA PHE A 57 -0.11 -16.80 -3.51
C PHE A 57 0.14 -17.96 -4.47
N GLY A 58 1.38 -18.44 -4.49
CA GLY A 58 1.77 -19.62 -5.25
C GLY A 58 1.28 -20.89 -4.56
N CYS A 59 0.74 -21.83 -5.33
CA CYS A 59 0.20 -23.08 -4.80
C CYS A 59 0.52 -24.23 -5.77
N LEU A 60 1.52 -25.06 -5.42
CA LEU A 60 1.83 -26.27 -6.17
C LEU A 60 0.66 -27.24 -6.01
N TYR A 61 0.14 -27.81 -7.09
CA TYR A 61 -1.04 -28.70 -7.10
C TYR A 61 -2.37 -28.02 -6.73
N ARG A 62 -2.58 -26.78 -7.22
CA ARG A 62 -3.80 -25.99 -6.97
C ARG A 62 -5.11 -26.78 -7.13
N THR A 63 -5.21 -27.66 -8.12
CA THR A 63 -6.40 -28.49 -8.38
C THR A 63 -6.78 -29.40 -7.22
N ASN A 64 -5.79 -29.94 -6.51
CA ASN A 64 -5.98 -30.88 -5.40
C ASN A 64 -6.29 -30.14 -4.10
N ILE A 65 -5.68 -28.96 -3.93
CA ILE A 65 -5.77 -28.15 -2.72
C ILE A 65 -7.04 -27.31 -2.68
N TYR A 66 -7.52 -26.83 -3.85
CA TYR A 66 -8.62 -25.88 -3.95
C TYR A 66 -9.87 -26.29 -3.14
N PRO A 67 -10.38 -27.55 -3.21
CA PRO A 67 -11.57 -27.93 -2.44
C PRO A 67 -11.35 -27.85 -0.92
N GLN A 68 -10.18 -28.25 -0.43
CA GLN A 68 -9.87 -28.24 1.00
C GLN A 68 -9.66 -26.82 1.51
N LEU A 69 -8.88 -26.02 0.79
CA LEU A 69 -8.65 -24.62 1.14
C LEU A 69 -9.98 -23.84 1.13
N LYS A 70 -10.81 -24.02 0.10
CA LYS A 70 -12.12 -23.39 0.02
C LYS A 70 -12.98 -23.73 1.24
N LYS A 71 -12.99 -24.99 1.67
CA LYS A 71 -13.72 -25.43 2.87
C LYS A 71 -13.21 -24.74 4.13
N GLU A 72 -11.89 -24.72 4.37
CA GLU A 72 -11.31 -24.04 5.56
C GLU A 72 -11.61 -22.53 5.55
N LEU A 73 -11.56 -21.89 4.38
CA LEU A 73 -11.91 -20.48 4.23
C LEU A 73 -13.40 -20.23 4.51
N GLU A 74 -14.31 -21.07 4.01
CA GLU A 74 -15.76 -20.96 4.27
C GLU A 74 -16.11 -21.18 5.76
N GLU A 75 -15.37 -22.06 6.44
CA GLU A 75 -15.48 -22.29 7.89
C GLU A 75 -14.94 -21.09 8.70
N CYS A 76 -13.87 -20.44 8.21
CA CYS A 76 -13.32 -19.22 8.82
C CYS A 76 -14.23 -18.00 8.60
N SER A 77 -14.67 -17.77 7.36
CA SER A 77 -15.56 -16.69 6.96
C SER A 77 -16.19 -16.94 5.57
N ARG A 78 -17.50 -17.20 5.56
CA ARG A 78 -18.26 -17.58 4.35
C ARG A 78 -18.20 -16.59 3.18
N ASN A 79 -17.86 -15.33 3.43
CA ASN A 79 -17.87 -14.29 2.42
C ASN A 79 -16.50 -14.07 1.77
N TRP A 80 -15.45 -14.73 2.26
CA TRP A 80 -14.13 -14.70 1.63
C TRP A 80 -14.13 -15.67 0.44
N LYS A 81 -13.72 -15.18 -0.71
CA LYS A 81 -13.74 -15.95 -1.97
C LYS A 81 -12.36 -16.49 -2.28
N LEU A 82 -12.33 -17.65 -2.92
CA LEU A 82 -11.13 -18.25 -3.47
C LEU A 82 -11.27 -18.32 -5.00
N GLU A 83 -10.36 -17.69 -5.73
CA GLU A 83 -10.34 -17.66 -7.19
C GLU A 83 -9.02 -18.25 -7.74
N GLU A 84 -9.05 -18.73 -8.98
CA GLU A 84 -7.83 -19.20 -9.65
C GLU A 84 -7.05 -18.01 -10.20
N GLU A 85 -5.76 -17.90 -9.84
CA GLU A 85 -4.88 -16.87 -10.40
C GLU A 85 -4.07 -17.48 -11.55
N MET A 86 -4.59 -17.27 -12.76
CA MET A 86 -4.05 -17.81 -14.00
C MET A 86 -2.64 -17.34 -14.29
N SER A 87 -2.27 -16.16 -13.80
CA SER A 87 -0.98 -15.60 -14.11
C SER A 87 0.12 -16.27 -13.30
N ASN A 88 -0.05 -16.60 -12.01
CA ASN A 88 1.00 -17.16 -11.13
C ASN A 88 0.94 -18.69 -10.91
N ASP A 89 0.10 -19.41 -11.67
CA ASP A 89 -0.20 -20.83 -11.43
C ASP A 89 -0.63 -21.12 -9.98
N GLY A 90 -1.23 -20.13 -9.32
CA GLY A 90 -1.60 -20.13 -7.92
C GLY A 90 -3.07 -19.79 -7.74
N LEU A 91 -3.38 -19.18 -6.60
CA LEU A 91 -4.74 -18.86 -6.18
C LEU A 91 -4.77 -17.45 -5.59
N GLU A 92 -5.96 -16.87 -5.59
CA GLU A 92 -6.24 -15.56 -5.01
C GLU A 92 -7.36 -15.68 -3.98
N VAL A 93 -7.16 -15.07 -2.81
CA VAL A 93 -8.19 -14.97 -1.77
C VAL A 93 -8.65 -13.52 -1.66
N ILE A 94 -9.94 -13.31 -1.88
CA ILE A 94 -10.58 -11.98 -1.89
C ILE A 94 -11.44 -11.85 -0.63
N SER A 95 -11.19 -10.81 0.16
CA SER A 95 -11.91 -10.60 1.42
C SER A 95 -13.35 -10.14 1.23
N ASP A 96 -14.15 -10.29 2.29
CA ASP A 96 -15.38 -9.50 2.44
C ASP A 96 -15.06 -8.01 2.68
N ILE A 97 -16.08 -7.15 2.77
CA ILE A 97 -15.93 -5.78 3.24
C ILE A 97 -15.62 -5.78 4.73
N LEU A 98 -14.41 -5.37 5.08
CA LEU A 98 -13.91 -5.30 6.45
C LEU A 98 -14.01 -3.86 6.99
N ILE A 99 -14.00 -3.80 8.32
CA ILE A 99 -13.94 -2.57 9.14
C ILE A 99 -12.97 -2.77 10.30
N ASP A 100 -12.54 -1.67 10.93
CA ASP A 100 -11.57 -1.69 12.03
C ASP A 100 -12.18 -2.25 13.33
N LYS A 101 -12.29 -3.56 13.40
CA LYS A 101 -12.75 -4.33 14.56
C LYS A 101 -11.82 -5.50 14.80
N ASP A 102 -11.58 -5.82 16.06
CA ASP A 102 -10.72 -6.93 16.50
C ASP A 102 -11.05 -8.25 15.78
N GLN A 103 -12.34 -8.57 15.65
CA GLN A 103 -12.79 -9.76 14.94
C GLN A 103 -12.34 -9.80 13.47
N ASN A 104 -12.35 -8.67 12.76
CA ASN A 104 -11.94 -8.63 11.36
C ASN A 104 -10.42 -8.78 11.21
N TRP A 105 -9.63 -8.22 12.13
CA TRP A 105 -8.19 -8.43 12.17
C TRP A 105 -7.82 -9.87 12.51
N LYS A 106 -8.59 -10.50 13.40
CA LYS A 106 -8.46 -11.92 13.70
C LYS A 106 -8.78 -12.78 12.48
N ILE A 107 -9.88 -12.51 11.78
CA ILE A 107 -10.22 -13.23 10.54
C ILE A 107 -9.12 -13.06 9.48
N LEU A 108 -8.61 -11.85 9.25
CA LEU A 108 -7.51 -11.62 8.30
C LEU A 108 -6.26 -12.42 8.68
N LYS A 109 -5.93 -12.49 9.98
CA LYS A 109 -4.85 -13.32 10.50
C LYS A 109 -5.11 -14.80 10.23
N ASP A 110 -6.28 -15.30 10.61
CA ASP A 110 -6.65 -16.71 10.46
C ASP A 110 -6.63 -17.12 8.98
N VAL A 111 -7.09 -16.27 8.06
CA VAL A 111 -7.00 -16.49 6.61
C VAL A 111 -5.55 -16.57 6.14
N CYS A 112 -4.68 -15.66 6.58
CA CYS A 112 -3.25 -15.72 6.24
C CYS A 112 -2.60 -17.02 6.74
N GLU A 113 -2.96 -17.48 7.94
CA GLU A 113 -2.48 -18.73 8.52
C GLU A 113 -3.01 -19.96 7.76
N ILE A 114 -4.29 -19.95 7.36
CA ILE A 114 -4.89 -21.00 6.52
C ILE A 114 -4.13 -21.08 5.19
N ILE A 115 -3.96 -19.96 4.48
CA ILE A 115 -3.25 -19.92 3.19
C ILE A 115 -1.83 -20.47 3.34
N SER A 116 -1.13 -20.11 4.43
CA SER A 116 0.25 -20.54 4.70
C SER A 116 0.42 -22.05 4.87
N LYS A 117 -0.66 -22.81 5.11
CA LYS A 117 -0.62 -24.28 5.14
C LYS A 117 -0.51 -24.90 3.75
N TYR A 118 -0.99 -24.19 2.74
CA TYR A 118 -1.22 -24.72 1.39
C TYR A 118 -0.37 -24.05 0.32
N GLY A 119 0.02 -22.80 0.55
CA GLY A 119 0.69 -21.96 -0.43
C GLY A 119 1.85 -21.19 0.16
N VAL A 120 2.59 -20.54 -0.74
CA VAL A 120 3.77 -19.75 -0.41
C VAL A 120 3.74 -18.41 -1.14
N GLU A 121 4.32 -17.40 -0.52
CA GLU A 121 4.57 -16.14 -1.18
C GLU A 121 5.67 -16.34 -2.24
N SER A 122 5.48 -15.76 -3.41
CA SER A 122 6.48 -15.84 -4.48
C SER A 122 6.69 -14.49 -5.13
N SER A 123 7.75 -14.36 -5.92
CA SER A 123 7.96 -13.15 -6.73
C SER A 123 6.89 -12.93 -7.81
N LEU A 124 5.91 -13.84 -7.90
CA LEU A 124 4.75 -13.77 -8.77
C LEU A 124 3.46 -13.43 -8.00
N SER A 125 3.52 -13.33 -6.67
CA SER A 125 2.40 -12.88 -5.84
C SER A 125 2.21 -11.37 -5.98
N GLY A 126 0.97 -10.95 -6.26
CA GLY A 126 0.45 -9.61 -6.06
C GLY A 126 -0.27 -9.47 -4.72
N GLY A 127 -0.49 -8.23 -4.29
CA GLY A 127 -1.33 -7.94 -3.14
C GLY A 127 -2.12 -6.67 -3.40
N HIS A 128 -3.44 -6.75 -3.27
CA HIS A 128 -4.30 -5.60 -3.48
C HIS A 128 -4.94 -5.16 -2.16
N VAL A 129 -4.95 -3.85 -1.92
CA VAL A 129 -5.69 -3.26 -0.80
C VAL A 129 -6.77 -2.36 -1.37
N HIS A 130 -8.01 -2.61 -0.97
CA HIS A 130 -9.17 -1.84 -1.37
C HIS A 130 -9.59 -0.96 -0.20
N ILE A 131 -9.80 0.33 -0.43
CA ILE A 131 -10.39 1.24 0.55
C ILE A 131 -11.67 1.82 -0.07
N GLY A 132 -12.77 1.84 0.68
CA GLY A 132 -14.05 2.32 0.18
C GLY A 132 -13.97 3.76 -0.35
N ALA A 133 -14.37 3.97 -1.61
CA ALA A 133 -14.28 5.27 -2.27
C ALA A 133 -15.28 6.30 -1.71
N HIS A 134 -16.29 5.83 -0.97
CA HIS A 134 -17.33 6.64 -0.32
C HIS A 134 -16.79 7.57 0.77
N LEU A 135 -15.49 7.45 1.10
CA LEU A 135 -14.80 8.44 1.93
C LEU A 135 -14.72 9.81 1.25
N PHE A 136 -14.54 9.87 -0.07
CA PHE A 136 -14.51 11.13 -0.81
C PHE A 136 -15.91 11.70 -1.03
N GLN A 137 -16.02 13.03 -0.96
CA GLN A 137 -17.30 13.75 -1.01
C GLN A 137 -17.42 14.71 -2.19
N ASN A 138 -16.29 15.17 -2.75
CA ASN A 138 -16.28 16.19 -3.79
C ASN A 138 -15.07 16.05 -4.73
N TYR A 139 -15.00 16.97 -5.70
CA TYR A 139 -13.88 17.05 -6.64
C TYR A 139 -12.54 17.29 -5.95
N ASP A 140 -12.50 18.20 -4.98
CA ASP A 140 -11.26 18.60 -4.29
C ASP A 140 -10.62 17.45 -3.51
N ASP A 141 -11.43 16.57 -2.91
CA ASP A 141 -10.95 15.35 -2.26
C ASP A 141 -10.21 14.46 -3.26
N CYS A 142 -10.82 14.20 -4.42
CA CYS A 142 -10.25 13.37 -5.48
C CYS A 142 -9.00 14.02 -6.09
N TYR A 143 -9.04 15.32 -6.36
CA TYR A 143 -7.92 16.08 -6.88
C TYR A 143 -6.73 16.07 -5.90
N SER A 144 -7.00 16.38 -4.63
CA SER A 144 -5.98 16.38 -3.56
C SER A 144 -5.41 14.99 -3.33
N PHE A 145 -6.22 13.94 -3.48
CA PHE A 145 -5.75 12.56 -3.37
C PHE A 145 -4.81 12.18 -4.51
N VAL A 146 -5.14 12.54 -5.75
CA VAL A 146 -4.23 12.34 -6.90
C VAL A 146 -2.94 13.11 -6.70
N LYS A 147 -3.02 14.35 -6.20
CA LYS A 147 -1.83 15.16 -5.89
C LYS A 147 -0.96 14.54 -4.80
N LEU A 148 -1.56 14.02 -3.73
CA LEU A 148 -0.86 13.29 -2.66
C LEU A 148 -0.17 12.03 -3.21
N LEU A 149 -0.86 11.28 -4.08
CA LEU A 149 -0.28 10.12 -4.75
C LEU A 149 0.92 10.53 -5.61
N THR A 150 0.81 11.57 -6.44
CA THR A 150 1.92 12.08 -7.27
C THR A 150 3.13 12.50 -6.43
N ALA A 151 2.89 13.18 -5.30
CA ALA A 151 3.95 13.68 -4.43
C ALA A 151 4.74 12.57 -3.71
N TYR A 152 4.12 11.41 -3.43
CA TYR A 152 4.72 10.36 -2.59
C TYR A 152 4.72 8.97 -3.21
N GLU A 153 4.39 8.80 -4.50
CA GLU A 153 4.28 7.48 -5.14
C GLU A 153 5.56 6.64 -4.95
N ASN A 154 6.74 7.22 -5.12
CA ASN A 154 8.02 6.53 -4.95
C ASN A 154 8.18 5.94 -3.54
N LEU A 155 7.80 6.69 -2.52
CA LEU A 155 7.83 6.25 -1.13
C LEU A 155 6.79 5.17 -0.85
N LEU A 156 5.59 5.32 -1.40
CA LEU A 156 4.48 4.38 -1.21
C LEU A 156 4.81 3.00 -1.75
N TYR A 157 5.49 2.92 -2.89
CA TYR A 157 5.96 1.65 -3.44
C TYR A 157 6.94 0.95 -2.51
N ARG A 158 8.00 1.65 -2.08
CA ARG A 158 8.96 1.07 -1.15
C ARG A 158 8.28 0.57 0.12
N PHE A 159 7.33 1.34 0.66
CA PHE A 159 6.53 0.95 1.80
C PHE A 159 5.65 -0.28 1.50
N GLY A 160 4.96 -0.27 0.35
CA GLY A 160 4.03 -1.32 -0.10
C GLY A 160 4.70 -2.65 -0.40
N TYR A 161 6.00 -2.68 -0.72
CA TYR A 161 6.77 -3.92 -0.76
C TYR A 161 6.79 -4.66 0.59
N GLY A 162 6.30 -4.03 1.67
CA GLY A 162 6.06 -4.69 2.94
C GLY A 162 7.37 -5.13 3.57
N GLU A 163 7.49 -6.42 3.84
CA GLU A 163 8.71 -7.02 4.37
C GLU A 163 9.80 -7.29 3.33
N TYR A 164 9.58 -7.01 2.05
CA TYR A 164 10.56 -7.21 0.99
C TYR A 164 11.34 -5.93 0.69
N LEU A 165 12.62 -6.04 0.35
CA LEU A 165 13.47 -4.89 0.02
C LEU A 165 13.22 -4.32 -1.38
N ASN A 166 12.53 -5.08 -2.24
CA ASN A 166 12.37 -4.81 -3.66
C ASN A 166 10.96 -5.22 -4.12
N ALA A 167 10.57 -4.73 -5.30
CA ALA A 167 9.30 -5.09 -5.90
C ALA A 167 9.19 -6.58 -6.27
N THR A 168 7.95 -7.07 -6.31
CA THR A 168 7.57 -8.29 -7.03
C THR A 168 7.91 -8.20 -8.52
N SER A 169 8.11 -9.34 -9.18
CA SER A 169 8.47 -9.37 -10.61
C SER A 169 7.32 -8.96 -11.54
N ARG A 170 6.11 -8.80 -10.98
CA ARG A 170 4.87 -8.46 -11.70
C ARG A 170 4.42 -7.03 -11.62
N LEU A 171 5.25 -6.17 -11.04
CA LEU A 171 4.92 -4.77 -10.86
C LEU A 171 4.61 -4.04 -12.17
N TRP A 172 4.95 -4.62 -13.33
CA TRP A 172 4.55 -4.07 -14.63
C TRP A 172 3.02 -3.97 -14.83
N TYR A 173 2.21 -4.81 -14.17
CA TYR A 173 0.74 -4.69 -14.14
C TYR A 173 0.25 -3.54 -13.26
N ALA A 174 1.02 -3.19 -12.24
CA ALA A 174 0.77 -2.10 -11.31
C ALA A 174 1.87 -1.04 -11.45
N LYS A 175 2.21 -0.66 -12.70
CA LYS A 175 3.34 0.24 -12.95
C LYS A 175 3.12 1.63 -12.33
N PRO A 176 4.19 2.35 -11.95
CA PRO A 176 4.09 3.71 -11.47
C PRO A 176 3.37 4.65 -12.44
N MET A 177 2.57 5.55 -11.88
CA MET A 177 1.64 6.43 -12.58
C MET A 177 1.94 7.91 -12.34
N ARG A 178 2.90 8.25 -11.47
CA ARG A 178 3.28 9.63 -11.14
C ARG A 178 3.39 10.53 -12.35
N ASP A 179 4.19 10.17 -13.36
CA ASP A 179 4.41 11.04 -14.53
C ASP A 179 3.10 11.33 -15.30
N ARG A 180 2.17 10.37 -15.29
CA ARG A 180 0.83 10.60 -15.85
C ARG A 180 0.04 11.55 -14.97
N TRP A 181 -0.04 11.29 -13.67
CA TRP A 181 -0.83 12.10 -12.76
C TRP A 181 -0.32 13.54 -12.71
N GLU A 182 0.99 13.74 -12.73
CA GLU A 182 1.64 15.04 -12.87
C GLU A 182 1.21 15.76 -14.14
N SER A 183 1.33 15.10 -15.31
CA SER A 183 0.85 15.67 -16.58
C SER A 183 -0.63 16.05 -16.54
N VAL A 184 -1.47 15.25 -15.87
CA VAL A 184 -2.88 15.60 -15.66
C VAL A 184 -2.99 16.82 -14.75
N LEU A 185 -2.31 16.86 -13.60
CA LEU A 185 -2.39 17.99 -12.66
C LEU A 185 -1.95 19.32 -13.30
N GLU A 186 -0.97 19.30 -14.21
CA GLU A 186 -0.49 20.48 -14.94
C GLU A 186 -1.45 20.96 -16.03
N THR A 187 -2.17 20.04 -16.69
CA THR A 187 -2.95 20.33 -17.91
C THR A 187 -4.46 20.27 -17.70
N ASN A 188 -4.90 19.78 -16.55
CA ASN A 188 -6.31 19.53 -16.29
C ASN A 188 -7.11 20.84 -16.28
N LYS A 189 -8.16 20.86 -17.11
CA LYS A 189 -9.17 21.93 -17.15
C LYS A 189 -10.54 21.45 -16.66
N GLU A 190 -10.63 20.19 -16.24
CA GLU A 190 -11.87 19.60 -15.76
C GLU A 190 -12.17 20.09 -14.34
N GLU A 191 -13.34 20.67 -14.13
CA GLU A 191 -13.87 21.06 -12.81
C GLU A 191 -14.82 19.99 -12.24
N GLU A 192 -15.06 18.93 -13.01
CA GLU A 192 -15.96 17.84 -12.63
C GLU A 192 -15.28 16.47 -12.65
N ILE A 193 -15.79 15.57 -11.80
CA ILE A 193 -15.21 14.25 -11.57
C ILE A 193 -15.23 13.34 -12.82
N PRO A 194 -16.30 13.22 -13.62
CA PRO A 194 -16.32 12.27 -14.74
C PRO A 194 -15.22 12.51 -15.78
N GLY A 195 -14.90 13.78 -16.06
CA GLY A 195 -13.78 14.17 -16.93
C GLY A 195 -12.44 13.85 -16.29
N PHE A 196 -12.24 14.32 -15.06
CA PHE A 196 -11.00 14.08 -14.29
C PHE A 196 -10.67 12.59 -14.13
N ALA A 197 -11.68 11.76 -13.82
CA ALA A 197 -11.55 10.31 -13.66
C ALA A 197 -10.99 9.62 -14.90
N LYS A 198 -11.42 10.03 -16.11
CA LYS A 198 -10.91 9.48 -17.38
C LYS A 198 -9.43 9.81 -17.58
N LEU A 199 -8.99 10.98 -17.12
CA LEU A 199 -7.61 11.42 -17.24
C LEU A 199 -6.69 10.64 -16.29
N VAL A 200 -7.08 10.50 -15.02
CA VAL A 200 -6.24 9.86 -13.98
C VAL A 200 -6.31 8.34 -13.96
N ALA A 201 -7.38 7.74 -14.51
CA ALA A 201 -7.61 6.28 -14.51
C ALA A 201 -7.87 5.68 -15.90
N PRO A 202 -6.98 5.88 -16.90
CA PRO A 202 -7.28 5.57 -18.31
C PRO A 202 -7.32 4.08 -18.66
N LYS A 203 -6.71 3.21 -17.85
CA LYS A 203 -6.38 1.82 -18.21
C LYS A 203 -6.65 0.89 -17.03
N LYS A 204 -6.73 -0.41 -17.31
CA LYS A 204 -6.87 -1.45 -16.28
C LYS A 204 -5.58 -1.65 -15.47
N ALA A 205 -4.42 -1.66 -16.13
CA ALA A 205 -3.11 -1.85 -15.50
C ALA A 205 -2.52 -0.52 -15.01
N GLN A 206 -2.71 -0.22 -13.72
CA GLN A 206 -2.25 0.99 -13.05
C GLN A 206 -1.94 0.71 -11.57
N SER A 207 -1.02 1.48 -10.99
CA SER A 207 -0.57 1.32 -9.60
C SER A 207 -1.69 1.46 -8.57
N VAL A 208 -2.50 2.50 -8.75
CA VAL A 208 -3.70 2.78 -7.97
C VAL A 208 -4.86 2.91 -8.95
N ASN A 209 -5.87 2.08 -8.77
CA ASN A 209 -7.07 2.09 -9.58
C ASN A 209 -8.06 3.10 -9.00
N LEU A 210 -8.23 4.21 -9.72
CA LEU A 210 -9.10 5.32 -9.37
C LEU A 210 -10.42 5.33 -10.15
N LYS A 211 -10.81 4.20 -10.77
CA LYS A 211 -12.05 4.11 -11.56
C LYS A 211 -13.31 4.41 -10.77
N ALA A 212 -13.29 4.21 -9.46
CA ALA A 212 -14.40 4.58 -8.58
C ALA A 212 -14.81 6.04 -8.74
N PHE A 213 -13.87 6.95 -9.08
CA PHE A 213 -14.19 8.35 -9.36
C PHE A 213 -15.27 8.48 -10.45
N ALA A 214 -15.21 7.67 -11.50
CA ALA A 214 -16.22 7.70 -12.58
C ALA A 214 -17.56 7.05 -12.18
N ASN A 215 -17.62 6.27 -11.09
CA ASN A 215 -18.74 5.36 -10.77
C ASN A 215 -19.48 5.76 -9.47
N ASN A 216 -19.92 7.01 -9.37
CA ASN A 216 -20.58 7.54 -8.16
C ASN A 216 -19.83 7.15 -6.86
N TYR A 217 -18.55 7.55 -6.79
CA TYR A 217 -17.64 7.22 -5.69
C TYR A 217 -18.22 7.46 -4.29
N LYS A 218 -19.18 8.38 -4.13
CA LYS A 218 -19.83 8.72 -2.86
C LYS A 218 -20.68 7.59 -2.29
N THR A 219 -21.12 6.64 -3.11
CA THR A 219 -22.01 5.55 -2.67
C THR A 219 -21.24 4.43 -2.01
N TYR A 220 -21.69 4.04 -0.81
CA TYR A 220 -21.27 2.81 -0.17
C TYR A 220 -21.84 1.61 -0.91
N GLN A 221 -21.02 0.97 -1.74
CA GLN A 221 -21.40 -0.22 -2.49
C GLN A 221 -20.19 -1.13 -2.71
N LYS A 222 -20.47 -2.42 -2.90
CA LYS A 222 -19.45 -3.40 -3.29
C LYS A 222 -18.73 -2.95 -4.56
N ASP A 223 -17.42 -3.20 -4.62
CA ASP A 223 -16.53 -2.88 -5.73
C ASP A 223 -16.33 -1.36 -6.00
N ASN A 224 -16.95 -0.47 -5.22
CA ASN A 224 -16.71 0.98 -5.30
C ASN A 224 -15.56 1.40 -4.36
N THR A 225 -14.36 1.06 -4.78
CA THR A 225 -13.15 1.19 -3.96
C THR A 225 -12.03 1.89 -4.72
N ILE A 226 -11.15 2.55 -3.97
CA ILE A 226 -9.80 2.85 -4.42
C ILE A 226 -8.94 1.64 -4.14
N GLU A 227 -8.31 1.12 -5.18
CA GLU A 227 -7.57 -0.13 -5.10
C GLU A 227 -6.08 0.13 -5.35
N PHE A 228 -5.26 -0.21 -4.36
CA PHE A 228 -3.81 -0.11 -4.40
C PHE A 228 -3.24 -1.47 -4.80
N ARG A 229 -2.57 -1.54 -5.96
CA ARG A 229 -2.13 -2.79 -6.59
C ARG A 229 -0.62 -3.04 -6.53
N PHE A 230 0.14 -2.07 -6.03
CA PHE A 230 1.59 -2.16 -5.89
C PHE A 230 2.10 -2.88 -4.62
N PRO A 231 1.30 -3.16 -3.56
CA PRO A 231 1.80 -3.98 -2.47
C PRO A 231 2.33 -5.33 -2.94
N ASN A 232 3.42 -5.80 -2.32
CA ASN A 232 3.85 -7.17 -2.54
C ASN A 232 2.84 -8.11 -1.86
N GLY A 233 2.45 -9.19 -2.54
CA GLY A 233 1.68 -10.25 -1.90
C GLY A 233 2.48 -10.84 -0.74
N THR A 234 1.84 -10.93 0.42
CA THR A 234 2.42 -11.49 1.65
C THR A 234 1.35 -12.26 2.42
N LEU A 235 1.78 -13.26 3.19
CA LEU A 235 0.98 -13.99 4.15
C LEU A 235 1.19 -13.48 5.58
N ASN A 236 1.84 -12.31 5.73
CA ASN A 236 2.03 -11.67 7.01
C ASN A 236 0.89 -10.65 7.30
N PRO A 237 -0.05 -10.96 8.21
CA PRO A 237 -1.21 -10.09 8.46
C PRO A 237 -0.82 -8.73 9.05
N ILE A 238 0.36 -8.61 9.66
CA ILE A 238 0.87 -7.35 10.22
C ILE A 238 1.17 -6.35 9.09
N ILE A 239 1.73 -6.84 7.98
CA ILE A 239 2.03 -6.01 6.81
C ILE A 239 0.74 -5.52 6.15
N TRP A 240 -0.26 -6.40 6.01
CA TRP A 240 -1.59 -6.01 5.52
C TRP A 240 -2.22 -4.92 6.38
N GLN A 241 -2.24 -5.10 7.70
CA GLN A 241 -2.80 -4.10 8.62
C GLN A 241 -2.06 -2.75 8.50
N ASN A 242 -0.74 -2.76 8.35
CA ASN A 242 0.01 -1.51 8.22
C ASN A 242 -0.21 -0.83 6.85
N ASN A 243 -0.36 -1.61 5.77
CA ASN A 243 -0.75 -1.10 4.45
C ASN A 243 -2.14 -0.44 4.50
N ILE A 244 -3.14 -1.14 5.06
CA ILE A 244 -4.50 -0.61 5.25
C ILE A 244 -4.46 0.69 6.06
N ASN A 245 -3.64 0.75 7.10
CA ASN A 245 -3.50 1.95 7.92
C ASN A 245 -3.00 3.15 7.10
N VAL A 246 -1.89 3.01 6.38
CA VAL A 246 -1.35 4.11 5.53
C VAL A 246 -2.38 4.55 4.50
N PHE A 247 -2.93 3.62 3.73
CA PHE A 247 -3.83 3.94 2.63
C PHE A 247 -5.12 4.60 3.10
N THR A 248 -5.67 4.13 4.22
CA THR A 248 -6.82 4.78 4.85
C THR A 248 -6.48 6.18 5.34
N LYS A 249 -5.34 6.35 6.04
CA LYS A 249 -4.95 7.63 6.63
C LYS A 249 -4.65 8.68 5.55
N MET A 250 -4.14 8.28 4.39
CA MET A 250 -4.03 9.16 3.21
C MET A 250 -5.40 9.69 2.77
N MET A 251 -6.41 8.81 2.66
CA MET A 251 -7.77 9.22 2.26
C MET A 251 -8.44 10.10 3.33
N LEU A 252 -8.24 9.77 4.61
CA LEU A 252 -8.75 10.60 5.72
C LEU A 252 -8.05 11.97 5.80
N TYR A 253 -6.75 12.04 5.46
CA TYR A 253 -6.02 13.30 5.40
C TYR A 253 -6.63 14.24 4.36
N VAL A 254 -6.90 13.77 3.14
CA VAL A 254 -7.53 14.63 2.12
C VAL A 254 -8.96 15.02 2.50
N GLN A 255 -9.71 14.09 3.08
CA GLN A 255 -11.08 14.30 3.55
C GLN A 255 -11.17 15.26 4.75
N SER A 256 -10.05 15.61 5.39
CA SER A 256 -10.01 16.60 6.48
C SER A 256 -10.19 18.03 5.99
N GLY A 257 -10.06 18.29 4.68
CA GLY A 257 -10.12 19.62 4.08
C GLY A 257 -8.90 20.51 4.39
N SER A 258 -7.93 20.02 5.16
CA SER A 258 -6.75 20.79 5.61
C SER A 258 -5.47 20.37 4.87
N VAL A 259 -5.59 20.04 3.58
CA VAL A 259 -4.47 19.57 2.77
C VAL A 259 -3.48 20.69 2.51
N ASN A 260 -2.23 20.49 2.88
CA ASN A 260 -1.14 21.42 2.56
C ASN A 260 -0.76 21.34 1.07
N GLN A 261 -1.51 22.03 0.22
CA GLN A 261 -1.33 22.03 -1.23
C GLN A 261 0.08 22.47 -1.65
N ASN A 262 0.61 23.54 -1.03
CA ASN A 262 1.93 24.09 -1.35
C ASN A 262 3.05 23.09 -1.09
N LEU A 263 2.95 22.32 0.00
CA LEU A 263 3.91 21.27 0.29
C LEU A 263 3.85 20.16 -0.76
N LEU A 264 2.64 19.74 -1.14
CA LEU A 264 2.49 18.73 -2.19
C LEU A 264 3.07 19.22 -3.52
N ASP A 265 2.83 20.48 -3.90
CA ASP A 265 3.42 21.09 -5.11
C ASP A 265 4.94 21.09 -5.06
N ALA A 266 5.52 21.58 -3.95
CA ALA A 266 6.97 21.59 -3.77
C ALA A 266 7.57 20.18 -3.86
N ARG A 267 6.89 19.18 -3.28
CA ARG A 267 7.33 17.79 -3.33
C ARG A 267 7.23 17.19 -4.74
N ILE A 268 6.17 17.49 -5.49
CA ILE A 268 6.01 17.09 -6.89
C ILE A 268 7.16 17.67 -7.73
N SER A 269 7.43 18.97 -7.62
CA SER A 269 8.56 19.60 -8.33
C SER A 269 9.91 18.98 -7.96
N ASN A 270 10.13 18.70 -6.66
CA ASN A 270 11.35 18.04 -6.20
C ASN A 270 11.50 16.60 -6.72
N ASN A 271 10.41 15.94 -7.09
CA ASN A 271 10.41 14.59 -7.62
C ASN A 271 10.80 14.50 -9.11
N HIS A 272 10.93 15.63 -9.82
CA HIS A 272 11.43 15.66 -11.22
C HIS A 272 12.82 15.02 -11.37
N LYS A 273 13.60 14.95 -10.28
CA LYS A 273 14.92 14.29 -10.23
C LYS A 273 14.85 12.76 -10.33
N ILE A 274 13.70 12.15 -10.02
CA ILE A 274 13.50 10.70 -10.05
C ILE A 274 13.16 10.31 -11.49
N LYS A 275 13.95 9.39 -12.05
CA LYS A 275 13.80 8.96 -13.44
C LYS A 275 12.44 8.29 -13.68
N SER A 276 11.78 8.66 -14.77
CA SER A 276 10.57 8.02 -15.26
C SER A 276 10.72 6.51 -15.43
N THR A 277 9.70 5.78 -15.03
CA THR A 277 9.63 4.32 -15.24
C THR A 277 8.90 4.02 -16.54
N PHE A 278 9.33 3.00 -17.26
CA PHE A 278 8.69 2.60 -18.51
C PHE A 278 8.81 1.09 -18.75
N LEU A 279 7.89 0.57 -19.55
CA LEU A 279 7.86 -0.83 -19.92
C LEU A 279 8.74 -1.04 -21.15
N ARG A 280 9.69 -1.96 -21.06
CA ARG A 280 10.51 -2.42 -22.18
C ARG A 280 10.11 -3.83 -22.57
N PHE A 281 9.77 -4.01 -23.84
CA PHE A 281 9.45 -5.29 -24.44
C PHE A 281 10.72 -5.97 -24.97
N GLY A 282 10.86 -7.27 -24.75
CA GLY A 282 11.97 -8.05 -25.33
C GLY A 282 11.88 -8.14 -26.86
N GLU A 283 13.03 -8.30 -27.51
CA GLU A 283 13.15 -8.33 -28.99
C GLU A 283 12.49 -9.56 -29.64
N LYS A 284 12.31 -10.66 -28.89
CA LYS A 284 11.63 -11.87 -29.39
C LYS A 284 10.12 -11.77 -29.17
N LYS A 285 9.38 -11.36 -30.22
CA LYS A 285 7.92 -11.41 -30.27
C LYS A 285 7.41 -12.84 -29.96
N LYS A 286 6.80 -13.03 -28.79
CA LYS A 286 5.68 -13.95 -28.44
C LYS A 286 5.75 -14.58 -27.03
N THR A 287 6.76 -14.28 -26.22
CA THR A 287 6.75 -14.61 -24.78
C THR A 287 7.37 -13.47 -23.95
N THR A 288 6.81 -13.19 -22.77
CA THR A 288 7.31 -12.25 -21.76
C THR A 288 8.83 -12.48 -21.50
N PRO A 289 9.62 -11.42 -21.24
CA PRO A 289 9.33 -10.50 -20.14
C PRO A 289 9.24 -9.03 -20.58
N ILE A 290 8.13 -8.41 -20.19
CA ILE A 290 8.03 -6.97 -20.01
C ILE A 290 8.90 -6.64 -18.80
N THR A 291 9.91 -5.80 -18.98
CA THR A 291 10.72 -5.29 -17.88
C THR A 291 10.28 -3.88 -17.54
N LEU A 292 10.15 -3.59 -16.25
CA LEU A 292 9.91 -2.23 -15.77
C LEU A 292 11.26 -1.57 -15.51
N GLU A 293 11.67 -0.69 -16.41
CA GLU A 293 12.93 0.04 -16.32
C GLU A 293 12.83 1.16 -15.28
N ASN A 294 13.97 1.48 -14.67
CA ASN A 294 14.12 2.51 -13.62
C ASN A 294 13.38 2.25 -12.30
N ILE A 295 12.82 1.05 -12.08
CA ILE A 295 12.11 0.76 -10.83
C ILE A 295 12.99 0.87 -9.57
N GLN A 296 14.31 0.70 -9.71
CA GLN A 296 15.26 0.90 -8.62
C GLN A 296 15.23 2.32 -8.03
N GLU A 297 14.70 3.32 -8.75
CA GLU A 297 14.49 4.66 -8.22
C GLU A 297 13.45 4.66 -7.09
N TYR A 298 12.44 3.79 -7.16
CA TYR A 298 11.40 3.61 -6.15
C TYR A 298 11.87 2.70 -5.00
N GLU A 299 13.03 2.05 -5.14
CA GLU A 299 13.65 1.23 -4.09
C GLU A 299 14.59 2.05 -3.19
N LYS A 300 14.93 3.29 -3.59
CA LYS A 300 15.78 4.19 -2.81
C LYS A 300 15.08 4.62 -1.51
N ILE A 301 15.90 4.90 -0.50
CA ILE A 301 15.42 5.45 0.78
C ILE A 301 15.55 6.97 0.69
N ASP A 302 14.41 7.65 0.80
CA ASP A 302 14.31 9.09 1.00
C ASP A 302 13.70 9.31 2.39
N LEU A 303 14.58 9.42 3.39
CA LEU A 303 14.15 9.52 4.79
C LEU A 303 13.45 10.86 5.06
N GLU A 304 13.91 11.95 4.44
CA GLU A 304 13.28 13.27 4.60
C GLU A 304 11.82 13.22 4.12
N GLN A 305 11.59 12.70 2.92
CA GLN A 305 10.26 12.52 2.36
C GLN A 305 9.39 11.61 3.26
N ALA A 306 9.97 10.58 3.87
CA ALA A 306 9.23 9.69 4.77
C ALA A 306 8.83 10.32 6.10
N LEU A 307 9.70 11.13 6.69
CA LEU A 307 9.37 11.85 7.91
C LEU A 307 8.26 12.88 7.64
N GLU A 308 8.40 13.66 6.56
CA GLU A 308 7.39 14.61 6.09
C GLU A 308 6.03 13.93 5.83
N PHE A 309 6.03 12.85 5.04
CA PHE A 309 4.81 12.10 4.75
C PHE A 309 4.13 11.57 6.02
N SER A 310 4.92 11.04 6.96
CA SER A 310 4.39 10.52 8.22
C SER A 310 3.76 11.63 9.08
N ASP A 311 4.32 12.83 9.04
CA ASP A 311 3.78 14.00 9.74
C ASP A 311 2.52 14.57 9.09
N LEU A 312 2.30 14.30 7.80
CA LEU A 312 1.10 14.70 7.08
C LEU A 312 -0.10 13.83 7.40
N ILE A 313 0.04 12.50 7.27
CA ILE A 313 -1.12 11.61 7.26
C ILE A 313 -1.47 11.03 8.64
N PHE A 314 -0.52 11.03 9.58
CA PHE A 314 -0.74 10.46 10.91
C PHE A 314 -0.88 11.53 11.99
N ASN A 315 -1.70 11.21 12.98
CA ASN A 315 -1.98 12.06 14.13
C ASN A 315 -1.45 11.49 15.44
N ASN A 316 -0.64 10.43 15.38
CA ASN A 316 -0.03 9.80 16.55
C ASN A 316 1.30 9.14 16.18
N ASN A 317 2.20 9.04 17.15
CA ASN A 317 3.53 8.50 16.96
C ASN A 317 3.53 6.99 16.76
N LEU A 318 2.57 6.24 17.32
CA LEU A 318 2.48 4.79 17.09
C LEU A 318 2.38 4.46 15.59
N ASP A 319 1.47 5.14 14.89
CA ASP A 319 1.29 4.95 13.44
C ASP A 319 2.52 5.43 12.65
N LYS A 320 3.11 6.58 13.02
CA LYS A 320 4.34 7.06 12.38
C LYS A 320 5.50 6.09 12.52
N ILE A 321 5.70 5.53 13.70
CA ILE A 321 6.75 4.54 13.97
C ILE A 321 6.49 3.23 13.23
N ASN A 322 5.24 2.76 13.17
CA ASN A 322 4.88 1.57 12.40
C ASN A 322 5.10 1.77 10.89
N PHE A 323 4.73 2.93 10.37
CA PHE A 323 5.02 3.31 8.99
C PHE A 323 6.52 3.35 8.71
N LEU A 324 7.29 4.11 9.52
CA LEU A 324 8.74 4.25 9.37
C LEU A 324 9.45 2.91 9.49
N ARG A 325 9.02 2.02 10.38
CA ARG A 325 9.60 0.69 10.54
C ARG A 325 9.52 -0.11 9.25
N GLN A 326 8.32 -0.16 8.65
CA GLN A 326 8.10 -0.87 7.39
C GLN A 326 8.78 -0.20 6.20
N TYR A 327 8.79 1.13 6.13
CA TYR A 327 9.45 1.85 5.03
C TYR A 327 10.99 1.78 5.07
N TYR A 328 11.56 2.04 6.26
CA TYR A 328 13.01 2.22 6.42
C TYR A 328 13.77 0.90 6.29
N LYS A 329 13.19 -0.23 6.76
CA LYS A 329 13.77 -1.58 6.64
C LYS A 329 15.22 -1.64 7.13
N ASN A 330 15.52 -0.96 8.24
CA ASN A 330 16.86 -0.84 8.82
C ASN A 330 17.89 -0.15 7.90
N GLY A 331 17.46 0.72 6.98
CA GLY A 331 18.36 1.37 6.03
C GLY A 331 18.85 0.43 4.91
N LYS A 332 18.20 -0.73 4.72
CA LYS A 332 18.64 -1.74 3.77
C LYS A 332 18.02 -1.55 2.38
N ILE A 333 18.83 -1.84 1.38
CA ILE A 333 18.44 -2.02 -0.02
C ILE A 333 19.04 -3.35 -0.50
N SER A 334 18.47 -3.96 -1.54
CA SER A 334 19.07 -5.14 -2.15
C SER A 334 19.04 -5.06 -3.67
N LYS A 335 19.99 -5.73 -4.31
CA LYS A 335 19.96 -6.04 -5.75
C LYS A 335 19.33 -7.41 -6.01
N LYS A 336 19.22 -8.26 -4.98
CA LYS A 336 18.58 -9.56 -5.08
C LYS A 336 17.07 -9.35 -5.08
N ARG A 337 16.41 -9.82 -6.13
CA ARG A 337 14.95 -9.75 -6.24
C ARG A 337 14.29 -10.55 -5.11
N PHE A 338 13.19 -10.02 -4.60
CA PHE A 338 12.31 -10.68 -3.64
C PHE A 338 13.01 -11.10 -2.32
N GLU A 339 13.93 -10.27 -1.82
CA GLU A 339 14.61 -10.48 -0.55
C GLU A 339 13.82 -9.88 0.63
N LYS A 340 13.54 -10.67 1.67
CA LYS A 340 12.90 -10.20 2.91
C LYS A 340 13.90 -9.52 3.85
N VAL A 341 13.47 -8.44 4.50
CA VAL A 341 14.17 -7.89 5.66
C VAL A 341 13.92 -8.77 6.89
N LYS A 342 15.00 -9.16 7.57
CA LYS A 342 14.90 -9.95 8.81
C LYS A 342 14.34 -9.11 9.96
N ASN A 343 13.59 -9.75 10.85
CA ASN A 343 13.14 -9.20 12.13
C ASN A 343 12.27 -7.92 11.99
N LEU A 344 11.43 -7.85 10.95
CA LEU A 344 10.55 -6.69 10.75
C LEU A 344 9.30 -6.76 11.64
N THR A 345 8.67 -7.92 11.67
CA THR A 345 7.49 -8.23 12.47
C THR A 345 7.85 -9.20 13.59
N LYS A 346 7.01 -9.26 14.62
CA LYS A 346 7.15 -10.19 15.74
C LYS A 346 6.60 -11.58 15.44
#